data_AF-A0A2S7X6B3-F1
#
_entry.id   AF-A0A2S7X6B3-F1
#
_cell.length_a   1.000
_cell.length_b   1.000
_cell.length_c   1.000
_cell.angle_alpha   90.00
_cell.angle_beta   90.00
_cell.angle_gamma   90.00
#
_symmetry.space_group_name_H-M   'P 1'
#
loop_
_entity.id
_entity.type
_entity.pdbx_description
1 polymer ?
#
loop_
_entity_poly.entity_id
_entity_poly.type
_entity_poly.pdbx_seq_one_letter_code
_entity_poly.pdbx_strand_id
1 'polypeptide(L)'
;MTATTYLNDLNQRYLSIHRTKENFFWDTYMGLSDDHQGSTKAETAWTQFLSNAEQISAIREQLTHAENIADEQEKKQTIIGLQGWLATFESHAIESEQAQNIKAELIKFEAGLFEKKQNHTMTYVNEEGDTVEGSLPVLASIVRTSANAATRQSAHQAFLGLEQWLLQNGFIELIKLRNKFARSQGFDTFFDYSVTKKEKMSADELFTILDDFEKRTRDCHQNSLDQLATNKGNESLLAHNFVFSFAGDVMRDLDPYVPFSKSLRRWVESFGRLNIEFSGAELTLDLLDRKGKYPNGFCHGPIPSFYNQDQWVAAKVNFTSNAKPDQVGSGYDGMNTLFHEGGHAAHFSNVKMNAPCFSQEFAPTSMAYAETQSMFCDSLLSDADWLKQYALDTDGKPVPDGIIKAMINSKQPFKAYQERSILVVPYFERALYQLSDSNLTPENITKLARASEKKILGLECSPRPLMAIPHLVSDEASCAYHGYLLAHMAVYQTRAYFTKKFGFLADNPKIGPLLAKHYWNAGNSVNHNDSIIALTGEGFNAKYLADECNLSVEDAWKTEQQKIADMNTRAQADISPLHANITVIDGAKTLASNAESNAKMCDEFEAYIMETYGR
;
A
#
# COMPACT_ATOMS: atom_id res chain seq x y z
N MET A 1 7.53 28.90 -29.36
CA MET A 1 8.13 27.66 -28.84
C MET A 1 7.51 26.51 -29.63
N THR A 2 8.27 25.50 -30.09
CA THR A 2 7.64 24.31 -30.71
C THR A 2 6.99 23.45 -29.64
N ALA A 3 6.04 22.58 -30.01
CA ALA A 3 5.38 21.68 -29.06
C ALA A 3 6.40 20.76 -28.34
N THR A 4 7.43 20.29 -29.04
CA THR A 4 8.51 19.48 -28.48
C THR A 4 9.36 20.27 -27.50
N THR A 5 9.71 21.53 -27.81
CA THR A 5 10.42 22.39 -26.85
C THR A 5 9.57 22.67 -25.62
N TYR A 6 8.25 22.85 -25.77
CA TYR A 6 7.34 23.03 -24.63
C TYR A 6 7.28 21.79 -23.74
N LEU A 7 7.16 20.58 -24.32
CA LEU A 7 7.18 19.33 -23.57
C LEU A 7 8.47 19.19 -22.75
N ASN A 8 9.62 19.44 -23.37
CA ASN A 8 10.92 19.33 -22.71
C ASN A 8 11.08 20.36 -21.59
N ASP A 9 10.65 21.61 -21.81
CA ASP A 9 10.60 22.64 -20.77
C ASP A 9 9.72 22.23 -19.58
N LEU A 10 8.52 21.72 -19.87
CA LEU A 10 7.57 21.25 -18.86
C LEU A 10 8.16 20.10 -18.02
N ASN A 11 8.83 19.13 -18.67
CA ASN A 11 9.55 18.05 -18.00
C ASN A 11 10.60 18.60 -17.03
N GLN A 12 11.43 19.55 -17.48
CA GLN A 12 12.51 20.12 -16.65
C GLN A 12 11.98 20.94 -15.48
N ARG A 13 10.94 21.76 -15.69
CA ARG A 13 10.29 22.52 -14.62
C ARG A 13 9.73 21.59 -13.54
N TYR A 14 9.04 20.53 -13.95
CA TYR A 14 8.53 19.54 -13.00
C TYR A 14 9.65 18.86 -12.21
N LEU A 15 10.69 18.36 -12.89
CA LEU A 15 11.81 17.66 -12.23
C LEU A 15 12.50 18.54 -11.18
N SER A 16 12.67 19.83 -11.47
CA SER A 16 13.23 20.77 -10.49
C SER A 16 12.35 20.91 -9.26
N ILE A 17 11.04 21.11 -9.45
CA ILE A 17 10.09 21.31 -8.34
C ILE A 17 9.94 20.03 -7.52
N HIS A 18 9.73 18.90 -8.20
CA HIS A 18 9.56 17.59 -7.60
C HIS A 18 10.78 17.18 -6.78
N ARG A 19 11.99 17.26 -7.35
CA ARG A 19 13.21 16.87 -6.63
C ARG A 19 13.42 17.70 -5.37
N THR A 20 13.13 19.00 -5.41
CA THR A 20 13.21 19.85 -4.20
C THR A 20 12.22 19.38 -3.14
N LYS A 21 10.96 19.12 -3.50
CA LYS A 21 9.93 18.60 -2.60
C LYS A 21 10.33 17.25 -2.00
N GLU A 22 10.76 16.30 -2.82
CA GLU A 22 11.12 14.95 -2.38
C GLU A 22 12.36 14.91 -1.47
N ASN A 23 13.36 15.77 -1.71
CA ASN A 23 14.50 15.87 -0.81
C ASN A 23 14.10 16.40 0.58
N PHE A 24 13.30 17.47 0.63
CA PHE A 24 12.79 17.98 1.91
C PHE A 24 11.87 16.97 2.61
N PHE A 25 11.02 16.28 1.85
CA PHE A 25 10.17 15.22 2.38
C PHE A 25 11.01 14.15 3.08
N TRP A 26 12.00 13.59 2.39
CA TRP A 26 12.89 12.58 2.99
C TRP A 26 13.63 13.11 4.21
N ASP A 27 14.29 14.27 4.10
CA ASP A 27 15.12 14.80 5.17
C ASP A 27 14.30 15.10 6.44
N THR A 28 13.09 15.65 6.29
CA THR A 28 12.22 15.96 7.43
C THR A 28 11.53 14.71 8.01
N TYR A 29 11.01 13.82 7.17
CA TYR A 29 10.31 12.61 7.64
C TYR A 29 11.27 11.60 8.26
N MET A 30 12.52 11.54 7.79
CA MET A 30 13.55 10.67 8.37
C MET A 30 14.28 11.32 9.56
N GLY A 31 13.91 12.53 9.97
CA GLY A 31 14.55 13.23 11.09
C GLY A 31 16.01 13.58 10.84
N LEU A 32 16.38 13.83 9.58
CA LEU A 32 17.70 14.31 9.15
C LEU A 32 17.77 15.85 9.16
N SER A 33 16.62 16.53 9.10
CA SER A 33 16.48 17.98 9.09
C SER A 33 15.21 18.42 9.84
N ASP A 34 15.30 19.55 10.53
CA ASP A 34 14.18 20.23 11.19
C ASP A 34 13.58 21.37 10.33
N ASP A 35 13.96 21.48 9.04
CA ASP A 35 13.48 22.53 8.13
C ASP A 35 12.04 22.27 7.62
N HIS A 36 11.09 22.26 8.55
CA HIS A 36 9.67 22.11 8.24
C HIS A 36 9.12 23.27 7.41
N GLN A 37 9.70 24.48 7.52
CA GLN A 37 9.30 25.62 6.70
C GLN A 37 9.72 25.45 5.24
N GLY A 38 10.95 25.01 4.99
CA GLY A 38 11.44 24.64 3.67
C GLY A 38 10.59 23.55 3.04
N SER A 39 10.31 22.47 3.80
CA SER A 39 9.42 21.40 3.36
C SER A 39 8.02 21.89 2.99
N THR A 40 7.40 22.72 3.82
CA THR A 40 6.06 23.28 3.55
C THR A 40 6.06 24.14 2.28
N LYS A 41 7.09 24.95 2.06
CA LYS A 41 7.23 25.77 0.85
C LYS A 41 7.41 24.92 -0.41
N ALA A 42 8.22 23.86 -0.33
CA ALA A 42 8.45 22.95 -1.44
C ALA A 42 7.17 22.17 -1.81
N GLU A 43 6.46 21.66 -0.81
CA GLU A 43 5.15 20.99 -0.97
C GLU A 43 4.11 21.92 -1.62
N THR A 44 4.06 23.17 -1.15
CA THR A 44 3.16 24.19 -1.72
C THR A 44 3.49 24.48 -3.19
N ALA A 45 4.77 24.63 -3.54
CA ALA A 45 5.19 24.88 -4.91
C ALA A 45 4.86 23.71 -5.84
N TRP A 46 5.05 22.47 -5.39
CA TRP A 46 4.68 21.27 -6.13
C TRP A 46 3.16 21.16 -6.32
N THR A 47 2.39 21.37 -5.25
CA THR A 47 0.93 21.36 -5.31
C THR A 47 0.40 22.42 -6.29
N GLN A 48 0.90 23.67 -6.19
CA GLN A 48 0.52 24.76 -7.09
C GLN A 48 0.87 24.46 -8.55
N PHE A 49 1.99 23.79 -8.80
CA PHE A 49 2.35 23.37 -10.15
C PHE A 49 1.31 22.39 -10.69
N LEU A 50 1.05 21.29 -9.97
CA LEU A 50 0.14 20.23 -10.44
C LEU A 50 -1.33 20.69 -10.53
N SER A 51 -1.76 21.62 -9.68
CA SER A 51 -3.14 22.12 -9.67
C SER A 51 -3.39 23.26 -10.67
N ASN A 52 -2.41 23.67 -11.48
CA ASN A 52 -2.53 24.80 -12.39
C ASN A 52 -3.41 24.47 -13.61
N ALA A 53 -4.67 24.89 -13.57
CA ALA A 53 -5.64 24.70 -14.64
C ALA A 53 -5.26 25.37 -15.98
N GLU A 54 -4.44 26.43 -15.97
CA GLU A 54 -3.99 27.06 -17.23
C GLU A 54 -3.13 26.11 -18.07
N GLN A 55 -2.43 25.15 -17.43
CA GLN A 55 -1.64 24.14 -18.15
C GLN A 55 -2.51 23.23 -19.01
N ILE A 56 -3.75 22.94 -18.62
CA ILE A 56 -4.67 22.11 -19.41
C ILE A 56 -4.92 22.76 -20.78
N SER A 57 -5.29 24.04 -20.77
CA SER A 57 -5.56 24.79 -22.01
C SER A 57 -4.30 24.96 -22.86
N ALA A 58 -3.16 25.27 -22.23
CA ALA A 58 -1.88 25.38 -22.91
C ALA A 58 -1.46 24.05 -23.58
N ILE A 59 -1.60 22.91 -22.90
CA ILE A 59 -1.26 21.60 -23.46
C ILE A 59 -2.18 21.24 -24.62
N ARG A 60 -3.48 21.53 -24.55
CA ARG A 60 -4.43 21.31 -25.65
C ARG A 60 -4.05 22.11 -26.91
N GLU A 61 -3.58 23.35 -26.74
CA GLU A 61 -3.02 24.15 -27.83
C GLU A 61 -1.73 23.52 -28.39
N GLN A 62 -0.80 23.10 -27.52
CA GLN A 62 0.44 22.45 -27.94
C GLN A 62 0.21 21.10 -28.65
N LEU A 63 -0.81 20.33 -28.26
CA LEU A 63 -1.24 19.12 -28.97
C LEU A 63 -1.68 19.46 -30.41
N THR A 64 -2.41 20.55 -30.60
CA THR A 64 -2.80 21.03 -31.93
C THR A 64 -1.58 21.46 -32.75
N HIS A 65 -0.60 22.11 -32.13
CA HIS A 65 0.64 22.46 -32.80
C HIS A 65 1.51 21.24 -33.14
N ALA A 66 1.52 20.21 -32.29
CA ALA A 66 2.27 18.98 -32.50
C ALA A 66 1.84 18.25 -33.79
N GLU A 67 0.59 18.40 -34.23
CA GLU A 67 0.10 17.81 -35.48
C GLU A 67 0.86 18.27 -36.72
N ASN A 68 1.48 19.46 -36.66
CA ASN A 68 2.24 20.07 -37.76
C ASN A 68 3.74 19.72 -37.73
N ILE A 69 4.20 18.88 -36.80
CA ILE A 69 5.59 18.39 -36.78
C ILE A 69 5.79 17.46 -37.99
N ALA A 70 6.84 17.74 -38.77
CA ALA A 70 7.12 17.02 -40.01
C ALA A 70 7.76 15.64 -39.81
N ASP A 71 8.54 15.47 -38.74
CA ASP A 71 9.10 14.18 -38.37
C ASP A 71 8.06 13.34 -37.62
N GLU A 72 7.64 12.21 -38.19
CA GLU A 72 6.58 11.35 -37.63
C GLU A 72 6.93 10.78 -36.25
N GLN A 73 8.21 10.50 -35.99
CA GLN A 73 8.64 9.97 -34.71
C GLN A 73 8.63 11.06 -33.64
N GLU A 74 9.18 12.24 -33.94
CA GLU A 74 9.13 13.42 -33.08
C GLU A 74 7.68 13.81 -32.78
N LYS A 75 6.81 13.83 -33.80
CA LYS A 75 5.37 14.08 -33.67
C LYS A 75 4.75 13.11 -32.67
N LYS A 76 4.93 11.80 -32.90
CA LYS A 76 4.38 10.75 -32.04
C LYS A 76 4.85 10.88 -30.59
N GLN A 77 6.16 11.04 -30.37
CA GLN A 77 6.72 11.18 -29.01
C GLN A 77 6.19 12.45 -28.32
N THR A 78 6.14 13.56 -29.05
CA THR A 78 5.64 14.83 -28.51
C THR A 78 4.17 14.71 -28.08
N ILE A 79 3.32 14.09 -28.91
CA ILE A 79 1.90 13.86 -28.58
C ILE A 79 1.77 12.96 -27.35
N ILE A 80 2.52 11.85 -27.26
CA ILE A 80 2.49 10.95 -26.10
C ILE A 80 2.83 11.71 -24.82
N GLY A 81 3.94 12.45 -24.80
CA GLY A 81 4.37 13.17 -23.60
C GLY A 81 3.37 14.26 -23.18
N LEU A 82 2.81 15.00 -24.14
CA LEU A 82 1.79 16.01 -23.89
C LEU A 82 0.48 15.39 -23.38
N GLN A 83 0.06 14.23 -23.90
CA GLN A 83 -1.12 13.51 -23.41
C GLN A 83 -0.91 13.02 -21.97
N GLY A 84 0.29 12.53 -21.63
CA GLY A 84 0.63 12.17 -20.26
C GLY A 84 0.49 13.35 -19.30
N TRP A 85 1.06 14.50 -19.66
CA TRP A 85 0.91 15.73 -18.88
C TRP A 85 -0.54 16.20 -18.78
N LEU A 86 -1.30 16.14 -19.87
CA LEU A 86 -2.71 16.49 -19.85
C LEU A 86 -3.47 15.64 -18.83
N ALA A 87 -3.26 14.32 -18.84
CA ALA A 87 -3.87 13.42 -17.87
C ALA A 87 -3.45 13.73 -16.43
N THR A 88 -2.18 14.09 -16.20
CA THR A 88 -1.72 14.54 -14.88
C THR A 88 -2.46 15.81 -14.45
N PHE A 89 -2.45 16.88 -15.25
CA PHE A 89 -3.13 18.13 -14.87
C PHE A 89 -4.64 17.97 -14.71
N GLU A 90 -5.31 17.17 -15.56
CA GLU A 90 -6.75 16.90 -15.43
C GLU A 90 -7.10 16.10 -14.15
N SER A 91 -6.14 15.36 -13.61
CA SER A 91 -6.30 14.62 -12.35
C SER A 91 -6.15 15.50 -11.11
N HIS A 92 -5.39 16.59 -11.21
CA HIS A 92 -5.03 17.46 -10.07
C HIS A 92 -5.71 18.84 -10.08
N ALA A 93 -5.96 19.40 -11.26
CA ALA A 93 -6.47 20.76 -11.38
C ALA A 93 -7.97 20.84 -11.07
N ILE A 94 -8.33 21.96 -10.44
CA ILE A 94 -9.71 22.36 -10.18
C ILE A 94 -9.95 23.61 -11.02
N GLU A 95 -10.75 23.52 -12.08
CA GLU A 95 -10.88 24.62 -13.06
C GLU A 95 -11.73 25.80 -12.54
N SER A 96 -12.73 25.54 -11.69
CA SER A 96 -13.63 26.58 -11.19
C SER A 96 -13.08 27.27 -9.95
N GLU A 97 -13.01 28.61 -9.96
CA GLU A 97 -12.63 29.44 -8.80
C GLU A 97 -13.51 29.12 -7.58
N GLN A 98 -14.81 28.86 -7.78
CA GLN A 98 -15.71 28.46 -6.71
C GLN A 98 -15.25 27.16 -6.05
N ALA A 99 -14.87 26.17 -6.85
CA ALA A 99 -14.43 24.88 -6.34
C ALA A 99 -13.03 24.95 -5.70
N GLN A 100 -12.14 25.79 -6.23
CA GLN A 100 -10.85 26.09 -5.60
C GLN A 100 -11.03 26.70 -4.21
N ASN A 101 -11.95 27.65 -4.05
CA ASN A 101 -12.27 28.26 -2.76
C ASN A 101 -12.82 27.23 -1.76
N ILE A 102 -13.71 26.33 -2.20
CA ILE A 102 -14.23 25.25 -1.35
C ILE A 102 -13.12 24.26 -0.99
N LYS A 103 -12.20 23.94 -1.90
CA LYS A 103 -11.07 23.06 -1.61
C LYS A 103 -10.12 23.69 -0.59
N ALA A 104 -9.85 24.99 -0.68
CA ALA A 104 -9.06 25.69 0.32
C ALA A 104 -9.74 25.70 1.70
N GLU A 105 -11.07 25.86 1.74
CA GLU A 105 -11.87 25.70 2.95
C GLU A 105 -11.73 24.29 3.54
N LEU A 106 -11.80 23.26 2.68
CA LEU A 106 -11.65 21.85 3.05
C LEU A 106 -10.27 21.57 3.68
N ILE A 107 -9.19 21.98 3.01
CA ILE A 107 -7.80 21.79 3.49
C ILE A 107 -7.63 22.42 4.88
N LYS A 108 -8.12 23.66 5.06
CA LYS A 108 -8.06 24.35 6.34
C LYS A 108 -8.89 23.63 7.41
N PHE A 109 -10.08 23.14 7.05
CA PHE A 109 -10.95 22.41 7.97
C PHE A 109 -10.30 21.10 8.44
N GLU A 110 -9.73 20.33 7.51
CA GLU A 110 -9.04 19.08 7.80
C GLU A 110 -7.81 19.29 8.69
N ALA A 111 -7.00 20.31 8.42
CA ALA A 111 -5.86 20.66 9.29
C ALA A 111 -6.31 20.94 10.74
N GLY A 112 -7.41 21.68 10.92
CA GLY A 112 -7.96 21.94 12.25
C GLY A 112 -8.54 20.69 12.92
N LEU A 113 -9.20 19.79 12.17
CA LEU A 113 -9.69 18.52 12.72
C LEU A 113 -8.53 17.59 13.09
N PHE A 114 -7.48 17.55 12.27
CA PHE A 114 -6.25 16.81 12.54
C PHE A 114 -5.59 17.28 13.83
N GLU A 115 -5.42 18.60 14.02
CA GLU A 115 -4.87 19.19 15.24
C GLU A 115 -5.71 18.82 16.48
N LYS A 116 -7.04 18.94 16.40
CA LYS A 116 -7.94 18.52 17.50
C LYS A 116 -7.77 17.04 17.83
N LYS A 117 -7.66 16.19 16.81
CA LYS A 117 -7.50 14.74 16.97
C LYS A 117 -6.13 14.39 17.57
N GLN A 118 -5.07 15.10 17.16
CA GLN A 118 -3.72 14.90 17.69
C GLN A 118 -3.66 15.22 19.20
N ASN A 119 -4.46 16.20 19.65
CA ASN A 119 -4.61 16.58 21.05
C ASN A 119 -5.64 15.73 21.82
N HIS A 120 -6.31 14.77 21.18
CA HIS A 120 -7.26 13.89 21.84
C HIS A 120 -6.55 12.66 22.42
N THR A 121 -6.40 12.64 23.73
CA THR A 121 -5.86 11.48 24.45
C THR A 121 -6.91 10.38 24.59
N MET A 122 -6.58 9.19 24.10
CA MET A 122 -7.33 7.96 24.34
C MET A 122 -6.65 7.18 25.47
N THR A 123 -7.45 6.60 26.36
CA THR A 123 -6.95 5.79 27.47
C THR A 123 -7.65 4.43 27.54
N TYR A 124 -6.97 3.44 28.11
CA TYR A 124 -7.52 2.12 28.43
C TYR A 124 -7.00 1.64 29.79
N VAL A 125 -7.64 0.62 30.35
CA VAL A 125 -7.24 -0.03 31.60
C VAL A 125 -6.33 -1.22 31.28
N ASN A 126 -5.08 -1.18 31.75
CA ASN A 126 -4.09 -2.24 31.56
C ASN A 126 -4.36 -3.47 32.45
N GLU A 127 -3.45 -4.46 32.46
CA GLU A 127 -3.64 -5.69 33.23
C GLU A 127 -3.46 -5.48 34.75
N GLU A 128 -2.71 -4.44 35.13
CA GLU A 128 -2.52 -3.99 36.52
C GLU A 128 -3.73 -3.22 37.08
N GLY A 129 -4.66 -2.82 36.23
CA GLY A 129 -5.85 -2.03 36.60
C GLY A 129 -5.64 -0.52 36.52
N ASP A 130 -4.49 -0.05 36.02
CA ASP A 130 -4.17 1.35 35.83
C ASP A 130 -4.76 1.90 34.52
N THR A 131 -5.19 3.15 34.54
CA THR A 131 -5.58 3.87 33.32
C THR A 131 -4.34 4.45 32.65
N VAL A 132 -4.06 4.00 31.43
CA VAL A 132 -2.87 4.39 30.65
C VAL A 132 -3.27 4.91 29.27
N GLU A 133 -2.41 5.74 28.68
CA GLU A 133 -2.62 6.24 27.32
C GLU A 133 -2.41 5.13 26.28
N GLY A 134 -3.22 5.13 25.23
CA GLY A 134 -3.11 4.19 24.13
C GLY A 134 -3.34 4.87 22.79
N SER A 135 -2.31 4.95 21.95
CA SER A 135 -2.46 5.35 20.55
C SER A 135 -3.21 4.28 19.74
N LEU A 136 -3.69 4.61 18.53
CA LEU A 136 -4.41 3.64 17.68
C LEU A 136 -3.65 2.31 17.48
N PRO A 137 -2.33 2.30 17.17
CA PRO A 137 -1.59 1.05 17.06
C PRO A 137 -1.48 0.28 18.38
N VAL A 138 -1.33 0.99 19.50
CA VAL A 138 -1.27 0.38 20.84
C VAL A 138 -2.59 -0.32 21.16
N LEU A 139 -3.71 0.39 21.02
CA LEU A 139 -5.05 -0.17 21.26
C LEU A 139 -5.33 -1.39 20.37
N ALA A 140 -4.94 -1.33 19.09
CA ALA A 140 -5.10 -2.44 18.15
C ALA A 140 -4.25 -3.66 18.54
N SER A 141 -3.04 -3.42 19.03
CA SER A 141 -2.16 -4.47 19.55
C SER A 141 -2.80 -5.13 20.78
N ILE A 142 -3.25 -4.34 21.76
CA ILE A 142 -3.89 -4.84 22.98
C ILE A 142 -5.13 -5.69 22.67
N VAL A 143 -6.03 -5.22 21.80
CA VAL A 143 -7.23 -5.98 21.37
C VAL A 143 -6.85 -7.32 20.73
N ARG A 144 -5.69 -7.40 20.07
CA ARG A 144 -5.22 -8.62 19.40
C ARG A 144 -4.49 -9.59 20.32
N THR A 145 -3.72 -9.10 21.30
CA THR A 145 -2.70 -9.92 21.99
C THR A 145 -2.85 -10.04 23.49
N SER A 146 -3.53 -9.11 24.19
CA SER A 146 -3.63 -9.19 25.66
C SER A 146 -4.41 -10.43 26.07
N ALA A 147 -3.90 -11.17 27.06
CA ALA A 147 -4.56 -12.36 27.60
C ALA A 147 -5.80 -11.99 28.44
N ASN A 148 -5.84 -10.77 28.99
CA ASN A 148 -6.93 -10.29 29.83
C ASN A 148 -8.10 -9.73 28.99
N ALA A 149 -9.25 -10.40 29.05
CA ALA A 149 -10.45 -9.99 28.31
C ALA A 149 -10.98 -8.59 28.67
N ALA A 150 -10.87 -8.19 29.95
CA ALA A 150 -11.31 -6.87 30.40
C ALA A 150 -10.39 -5.76 29.86
N THR A 151 -9.08 -6.01 29.80
CA THR A 151 -8.11 -5.10 29.17
C THR A 151 -8.39 -4.94 27.68
N ARG A 152 -8.67 -6.04 26.96
CA ARG A 152 -9.10 -5.98 25.54
C ARG A 152 -10.39 -5.18 25.37
N GLN A 153 -11.38 -5.42 26.24
CA GLN A 153 -12.65 -4.70 26.21
C GLN A 153 -12.46 -3.20 26.45
N SER A 154 -11.61 -2.82 27.41
CA SER A 154 -11.30 -1.41 27.70
C SER A 154 -10.61 -0.73 26.51
N ALA A 155 -9.64 -1.40 25.87
CA ALA A 155 -8.98 -0.87 24.67
C ALA A 155 -9.94 -0.73 23.48
N HIS A 156 -10.85 -1.69 23.28
CA HIS A 156 -11.87 -1.61 22.25
C HIS A 156 -12.90 -0.49 22.53
N GLN A 157 -13.29 -0.29 23.79
CA GLN A 157 -14.15 0.81 24.20
C GLN A 157 -13.51 2.18 23.93
N ALA A 158 -12.18 2.30 24.01
CA ALA A 158 -11.46 3.50 23.62
C ALA A 158 -11.60 3.80 22.11
N PHE A 159 -11.59 2.79 21.24
CA PHE A 159 -11.90 3.00 19.81
C PHE A 159 -13.33 3.50 19.60
N LEU A 160 -14.31 2.92 20.28
CA LEU A 160 -15.70 3.38 20.20
C LEU A 160 -15.84 4.82 20.74
N GLY A 161 -15.09 5.17 21.78
CA GLY A 161 -15.00 6.53 22.30
C GLY A 161 -14.47 7.51 21.24
N LEU A 162 -13.45 7.12 20.47
CA LEU A 162 -12.94 7.92 19.36
C LEU A 162 -13.99 8.13 18.26
N GLU A 163 -14.77 7.10 17.90
CA GLU A 163 -15.85 7.26 16.91
C GLU A 163 -16.84 8.36 17.33
N GLN A 164 -17.28 8.31 18.60
CA GLN A 164 -18.21 9.30 19.13
C GLN A 164 -17.58 10.69 19.25
N TRP A 165 -16.31 10.76 19.64
CA TRP A 165 -15.57 12.01 19.68
C TRP A 165 -15.50 12.65 18.29
N LEU A 166 -15.16 11.89 17.23
CA LEU A 166 -15.10 12.39 15.86
C LEU A 166 -16.44 12.96 15.39
N LEU A 167 -17.54 12.25 15.67
CA LEU A 167 -18.89 12.68 15.31
C LEU A 167 -19.30 14.01 15.97
N GLN A 168 -18.72 14.33 17.13
CA GLN A 168 -18.98 15.57 17.86
C GLN A 168 -17.97 16.69 17.56
N ASN A 169 -16.85 16.40 16.89
CA ASN A 169 -15.72 17.32 16.77
C ASN A 169 -15.36 17.74 15.34
N GLY A 170 -16.22 17.43 14.36
CA GLY A 170 -16.09 17.98 12.99
C GLY A 170 -16.25 16.96 11.88
N PHE A 171 -16.41 15.66 12.18
CA PHE A 171 -16.51 14.65 11.12
C PHE A 171 -17.76 14.85 10.25
N ILE A 172 -18.89 15.20 10.84
CA ILE A 172 -20.15 15.45 10.11
C ILE A 172 -20.01 16.65 9.16
N GLU A 173 -19.41 17.73 9.65
CA GLU A 173 -19.15 18.95 8.89
C GLU A 173 -18.18 18.68 7.74
N LEU A 174 -17.16 17.85 7.97
CA LEU A 174 -16.24 17.41 6.94
C LEU A 174 -16.96 16.68 5.80
N ILE A 175 -17.84 15.72 6.11
CA ILE A 175 -18.63 14.99 5.10
C ILE A 175 -19.49 15.96 4.27
N LYS A 176 -20.16 16.92 4.93
CA LYS A 176 -20.98 17.94 4.24
C LYS A 176 -20.12 18.81 3.32
N LEU A 177 -18.96 19.25 3.79
CA LEU A 177 -18.05 20.10 3.01
C LEU A 177 -17.47 19.36 1.80
N ARG A 178 -17.12 18.08 1.96
CA ARG A 178 -16.68 17.20 0.87
C ARG A 178 -17.78 16.99 -0.19
N ASN A 179 -19.02 16.75 0.23
CA ASN A 179 -20.14 16.64 -0.72
C ASN A 179 -20.44 17.98 -1.42
N LYS A 180 -20.34 19.11 -0.72
CA LYS A 180 -20.44 20.44 -1.33
C LYS A 180 -19.37 20.65 -2.40
N PHE A 181 -18.13 20.26 -2.10
CA PHE A 181 -17.02 20.29 -3.08
C PHE A 181 -17.32 19.40 -4.29
N ALA A 182 -17.67 18.14 -4.08
CA ALA A 182 -17.96 17.19 -5.16
C ALA A 182 -19.09 17.68 -6.09
N ARG A 183 -20.17 18.23 -5.52
CA ARG A 183 -21.28 18.83 -6.29
C ARG A 183 -20.85 20.03 -7.11
N SER A 184 -19.93 20.86 -6.60
CA SER A 184 -19.35 21.96 -7.37
C SER A 184 -18.47 21.50 -8.54
N GLN A 185 -18.11 20.21 -8.56
CA GLN A 185 -17.36 19.55 -9.63
C GLN A 185 -18.25 18.67 -10.52
N GLY A 186 -19.58 18.68 -10.32
CA GLY A 186 -20.53 17.93 -11.12
C GLY A 186 -20.78 16.48 -10.68
N PHE A 187 -20.35 16.10 -9.47
CA PHE A 187 -20.58 14.77 -8.89
C PHE A 187 -21.65 14.79 -7.81
N ASP A 188 -22.43 13.72 -7.70
CA ASP A 188 -23.50 13.61 -6.70
C ASP A 188 -22.95 13.57 -5.26
N THR A 189 -21.87 12.80 -5.08
CA THR A 189 -21.20 12.62 -3.79
C THR A 189 -19.67 12.71 -3.92
N PHE A 190 -19.01 12.93 -2.80
CA PHE A 190 -17.54 12.90 -2.75
C PHE A 190 -16.95 11.52 -3.04
N PHE A 191 -17.69 10.45 -2.74
CA PHE A 191 -17.27 9.10 -3.09
C PHE A 191 -17.17 8.94 -4.63
N ASP A 192 -18.19 9.39 -5.36
CA ASP A 192 -18.21 9.33 -6.83
C ASP A 192 -17.09 10.17 -7.45
N TYR A 193 -16.86 11.38 -6.91
CA TYR A 193 -15.74 12.24 -7.29
C TYR A 193 -14.39 11.54 -7.09
N SER A 194 -14.15 10.99 -5.90
CA SER A 194 -12.86 10.40 -5.53
C SER A 194 -12.54 9.16 -6.37
N VAL A 195 -13.50 8.23 -6.51
CA VAL A 195 -13.32 7.01 -7.30
C VAL A 195 -13.05 7.35 -8.78
N THR A 196 -13.82 8.27 -9.36
CA THR A 196 -13.63 8.68 -10.76
C THR A 196 -12.24 9.28 -10.98
N LYS A 197 -11.79 10.17 -10.08
CA LYS A 197 -10.50 10.85 -10.21
C LYS A 197 -9.30 9.95 -9.93
N LYS A 198 -9.39 9.05 -8.95
CA LYS A 198 -8.25 8.22 -8.50
C LYS A 198 -8.15 6.89 -9.25
N GLU A 199 -9.28 6.21 -9.48
CA GLU A 199 -9.30 4.86 -10.07
C GLU A 199 -9.62 4.84 -11.57
N LYS A 200 -10.02 5.99 -12.15
CA LYS A 200 -10.47 6.09 -13.56
C LYS A 200 -11.63 5.13 -13.88
N MET A 201 -12.51 4.89 -12.92
CA MET A 201 -13.76 4.14 -13.05
C MET A 201 -14.88 4.82 -12.28
N SER A 202 -16.13 4.50 -12.60
CA SER A 202 -17.29 4.95 -11.83
C SER A 202 -17.45 4.17 -10.52
N ALA A 203 -18.19 4.73 -9.56
CA ALA A 203 -18.53 4.02 -8.32
C ALA A 203 -19.37 2.76 -8.57
N ASP A 204 -20.18 2.72 -9.63
CA ASP A 204 -20.98 1.54 -9.97
C ASP A 204 -20.12 0.41 -10.56
N GLU A 205 -19.13 0.74 -11.39
CA GLU A 205 -18.14 -0.23 -11.87
C GLU A 205 -17.33 -0.81 -10.71
N LEU A 206 -16.87 0.05 -9.78
CA LEU A 206 -16.19 -0.39 -8.56
C LEU A 206 -17.07 -1.37 -7.77
N PHE A 207 -18.33 -1.03 -7.51
CA PHE A 207 -19.21 -1.88 -6.71
C PHE A 207 -19.64 -3.17 -7.43
N THR A 208 -19.60 -3.20 -8.76
CA THR A 208 -19.78 -4.46 -9.50
C THR A 208 -18.69 -5.47 -9.12
N ILE A 209 -17.44 -5.02 -8.98
CA ILE A 209 -16.29 -5.85 -8.58
C ILE A 209 -16.39 -6.22 -7.10
N LEU A 210 -16.66 -5.24 -6.24
CA LEU A 210 -16.74 -5.45 -4.79
C LEU A 210 -17.92 -6.39 -4.41
N ASP A 211 -19.08 -6.25 -5.06
CA ASP A 211 -20.23 -7.13 -4.85
C ASP A 211 -19.95 -8.58 -5.31
N ASP A 212 -19.21 -8.77 -6.41
CA ASP A 212 -18.82 -10.11 -6.86
C ASP A 212 -17.93 -10.80 -5.81
N PHE A 213 -16.94 -10.08 -5.26
CA PHE A 213 -16.11 -10.60 -4.18
C PHE A 213 -16.90 -10.91 -2.91
N GLU A 214 -17.78 -9.98 -2.50
CA GLU A 214 -18.62 -10.14 -1.33
C GLU A 214 -19.46 -11.41 -1.44
N LYS A 215 -20.11 -11.63 -2.59
CA LYS A 215 -20.96 -12.80 -2.84
C LYS A 215 -20.15 -14.10 -2.83
N ARG A 216 -18.98 -14.14 -3.48
CA ARG A 216 -18.13 -15.35 -3.57
C ARG A 216 -17.55 -15.80 -2.24
N THR A 217 -17.37 -14.88 -1.29
CA THR A 217 -16.75 -15.14 0.01
C THR A 217 -17.73 -15.17 1.17
N ARG A 218 -19.01 -14.86 0.95
CA ARG A 218 -20.00 -14.73 2.02
C ARG A 218 -20.14 -16.02 2.84
N ASP A 219 -20.34 -17.14 2.16
CA ASP A 219 -20.67 -18.40 2.81
C ASP A 219 -19.45 -18.97 3.55
N CYS A 220 -18.24 -18.94 2.96
CA CYS A 220 -17.03 -19.39 3.65
C CYS A 220 -16.73 -18.53 4.88
N HIS A 221 -16.92 -17.21 4.78
CA HIS A 221 -16.74 -16.27 5.87
C HIS A 221 -17.71 -16.57 7.01
N GLN A 222 -19.00 -16.73 6.72
CA GLN A 222 -20.00 -17.06 7.73
C GLN A 222 -19.72 -18.40 8.40
N ASN A 223 -19.35 -19.43 7.62
CA ASN A 223 -19.00 -20.74 8.15
C ASN A 223 -17.81 -20.66 9.13
N SER A 224 -16.81 -19.81 8.86
CA SER A 224 -15.68 -19.60 9.76
C SER A 224 -16.09 -18.94 11.08
N LEU A 225 -17.02 -17.99 11.06
CA LEU A 225 -17.59 -17.40 12.29
C LEU A 225 -18.38 -18.44 13.09
N ASP A 226 -19.23 -19.22 12.43
CA ASP A 226 -20.05 -20.25 13.06
C ASP A 226 -19.19 -21.35 13.70
N GLN A 227 -18.11 -21.75 13.00
CA GLN A 227 -17.14 -22.71 13.51
C GLN A 227 -16.36 -22.14 14.70
N LEU A 228 -15.98 -20.86 14.68
CA LEU A 228 -15.32 -20.21 15.81
C LEU A 228 -16.23 -20.17 17.04
N ALA A 229 -17.49 -19.77 16.86
CA ALA A 229 -18.47 -19.75 17.93
C ALA A 229 -18.76 -21.14 18.49
N THR A 230 -18.82 -22.17 17.62
CA THR A 230 -18.98 -23.56 18.04
C THR A 230 -17.78 -24.04 18.87
N ASN A 231 -16.56 -23.69 18.44
CA ASN A 231 -15.33 -24.17 19.08
C ASN A 231 -14.95 -23.40 20.36
N LYS A 232 -15.24 -22.09 20.41
CA LYS A 232 -14.76 -21.17 21.45
C LYS A 232 -15.88 -20.39 22.16
N GLY A 233 -17.13 -20.67 21.84
CA GLY A 233 -18.32 -19.98 22.38
C GLY A 233 -18.60 -18.65 21.68
N ASN A 234 -19.84 -18.15 21.81
CA ASN A 234 -20.28 -16.91 21.16
C ASN A 234 -19.50 -15.66 21.62
N GLU A 235 -18.91 -15.69 22.82
CA GLU A 235 -18.06 -14.59 23.31
C GLU A 235 -16.80 -14.38 22.45
N SER A 236 -16.37 -15.40 21.70
CA SER A 236 -15.29 -15.28 20.71
C SER A 236 -15.65 -14.38 19.54
N LEU A 237 -16.93 -14.10 19.28
CA LEU A 237 -17.37 -13.18 18.22
C LEU A 237 -17.52 -11.74 18.70
N LEU A 238 -17.30 -11.46 19.99
CA LEU A 238 -17.27 -10.09 20.49
C LEU A 238 -16.06 -9.36 19.91
N ALA A 239 -16.22 -8.09 19.54
CA ALA A 239 -15.21 -7.31 18.84
C ALA A 239 -13.82 -7.32 19.54
N HIS A 240 -13.81 -7.22 20.87
CA HIS A 240 -12.59 -7.24 21.68
C HIS A 240 -11.99 -8.64 21.89
N ASN A 241 -12.69 -9.70 21.50
CA ASN A 241 -12.21 -11.09 21.59
C ASN A 241 -11.95 -11.71 20.24
N PHE A 242 -12.54 -11.19 19.16
CA PHE A 242 -12.58 -11.87 17.87
C PHE A 242 -11.19 -12.17 17.31
N VAL A 243 -10.35 -11.17 17.12
CA VAL A 243 -9.00 -11.38 16.58
C VAL A 243 -8.16 -12.21 17.54
N PHE A 244 -8.22 -11.93 18.84
CA PHE A 244 -7.53 -12.72 19.87
C PHE A 244 -7.93 -14.21 19.83
N SER A 245 -9.19 -14.51 19.50
CA SER A 245 -9.73 -15.87 19.48
C SER A 245 -9.15 -16.73 18.37
N PHE A 246 -8.52 -16.18 17.34
CA PHE A 246 -7.85 -16.95 16.29
C PHE A 246 -6.42 -16.48 15.97
N ALA A 247 -5.93 -15.43 16.63
CA ALA A 247 -4.53 -15.05 16.59
C ALA A 247 -3.67 -16.22 17.12
N GLY A 248 -2.87 -16.81 16.24
CA GLY A 248 -1.93 -17.86 16.61
C GLY A 248 -0.62 -17.29 17.15
N ASP A 249 0.05 -18.03 18.02
CA ASP A 249 1.39 -17.71 18.55
C ASP A 249 2.53 -18.12 17.58
N VAL A 250 2.16 -18.48 16.33
CA VAL A 250 3.07 -19.12 15.36
C VAL A 250 4.20 -18.19 14.92
N MET A 251 4.01 -16.87 15.01
CA MET A 251 5.07 -15.90 14.69
C MET A 251 6.25 -15.99 15.65
N ARG A 252 6.02 -16.37 16.93
CA ARG A 252 7.11 -16.62 17.88
C ARG A 252 7.92 -17.86 17.48
N ASP A 253 7.26 -18.90 16.99
CA ASP A 253 7.93 -20.13 16.54
C ASP A 253 8.68 -19.91 15.22
N LEU A 254 8.22 -18.97 14.38
CA LEU A 254 8.89 -18.58 13.14
C LEU A 254 10.10 -17.66 13.37
N ASP A 255 10.09 -16.80 14.40
CA ASP A 255 11.11 -15.76 14.67
C ASP A 255 12.57 -16.26 14.58
N PRO A 256 12.95 -17.45 15.12
CA PRO A 256 14.31 -17.96 15.01
C PRO A 256 14.79 -18.21 13.57
N TYR A 257 13.87 -18.38 12.62
CA TYR A 257 14.15 -18.65 11.21
C TYR A 257 14.14 -17.38 10.36
N VAL A 258 13.62 -16.26 10.89
CA VAL A 258 13.47 -15.00 10.16
C VAL A 258 14.08 -13.80 10.91
N PRO A 259 15.35 -13.88 11.37
CA PRO A 259 15.97 -12.74 12.03
C PRO A 259 16.09 -11.56 11.06
N PHE A 260 15.96 -10.33 11.59
CA PHE A 260 16.01 -9.13 10.77
C PHE A 260 17.38 -8.92 10.12
N SER A 261 18.46 -9.37 10.77
CA SER A 261 19.83 -9.32 10.24
C SER A 261 19.93 -9.88 8.81
N LYS A 262 19.19 -10.96 8.50
CA LYS A 262 19.17 -11.61 7.18
C LYS A 262 18.18 -11.00 6.17
N SER A 263 17.37 -10.02 6.56
CA SER A 263 16.30 -9.47 5.71
C SER A 263 16.82 -8.87 4.40
N LEU A 264 17.89 -8.06 4.47
CA LEU A 264 18.49 -7.42 3.29
C LEU A 264 19.01 -8.45 2.28
N ARG A 265 19.72 -9.49 2.75
CA ARG A 265 20.21 -10.57 1.90
C ARG A 265 19.06 -11.29 1.21
N ARG A 266 18.02 -11.68 1.97
CA ARG A 266 16.85 -12.37 1.42
C ARG A 266 16.16 -11.53 0.35
N TRP A 267 16.05 -10.23 0.56
CA TRP A 267 15.51 -9.31 -0.44
C TRP A 267 16.37 -9.29 -1.71
N VAL A 268 17.68 -9.04 -1.58
CA VAL A 268 18.62 -9.01 -2.71
C VAL A 268 18.57 -10.30 -3.52
N GLU A 269 18.63 -11.44 -2.82
CA GLU A 269 18.67 -12.74 -3.45
C GLU A 269 17.34 -13.12 -4.10
N SER A 270 16.22 -12.91 -3.40
CA SER A 270 14.89 -13.25 -3.92
C SER A 270 14.55 -12.38 -5.14
N PHE A 271 14.85 -11.08 -5.11
CA PHE A 271 14.62 -10.20 -6.28
C PHE A 271 15.56 -10.57 -7.44
N GLY A 272 16.83 -10.86 -7.15
CA GLY A 272 17.80 -11.29 -8.15
C GLY A 272 17.41 -12.59 -8.85
N ARG A 273 16.91 -13.59 -8.10
CA ARG A 273 16.44 -14.87 -8.68
C ARG A 273 15.12 -14.75 -9.45
N LEU A 274 14.30 -13.74 -9.15
CA LEU A 274 13.13 -13.39 -9.96
C LEU A 274 13.48 -12.62 -11.24
N ASN A 275 14.76 -12.25 -11.43
CA ASN A 275 15.22 -11.32 -12.46
C ASN A 275 14.48 -9.97 -12.40
N ILE A 276 14.27 -9.46 -11.19
CA ILE A 276 13.84 -8.07 -10.97
C ILE A 276 15.10 -7.20 -10.99
N GLU A 277 15.12 -6.23 -11.90
CA GLU A 277 16.17 -5.22 -12.01
C GLU A 277 15.62 -3.83 -11.66
N PHE A 278 16.50 -2.89 -11.36
CA PHE A 278 16.16 -1.49 -11.04
C PHE A 278 16.72 -0.52 -12.09
N SER A 279 17.07 -1.01 -13.28
CA SER A 279 17.47 -0.20 -14.44
C SER A 279 18.51 0.92 -14.14
N GLY A 280 19.48 0.63 -13.27
CA GLY A 280 20.55 1.55 -12.89
C GLY A 280 20.19 2.56 -11.79
N ALA A 281 19.08 2.38 -11.08
CA ALA A 281 18.60 3.32 -10.07
C ALA A 281 19.56 3.47 -8.88
N GLU A 282 19.52 4.64 -8.25
CA GLU A 282 20.09 4.90 -6.94
C GLU A 282 19.04 4.64 -5.85
N LEU A 283 19.32 3.69 -4.95
CA LEU A 283 18.43 3.29 -3.85
C LEU A 283 19.02 3.70 -2.49
N THR A 284 18.24 4.42 -1.69
CA THR A 284 18.55 4.71 -0.28
C THR A 284 17.57 4.00 0.63
N LEU A 285 18.06 3.15 1.52
CA LEU A 285 17.24 2.30 2.39
C LEU A 285 17.45 2.72 3.85
N ASP A 286 16.39 3.14 4.52
CA ASP A 286 16.40 3.45 5.95
C ASP A 286 15.51 2.47 6.70
N LEU A 287 16.07 1.40 7.25
CA LEU A 287 15.28 0.20 7.61
C LEU A 287 14.92 0.06 9.10
N LEU A 288 15.60 0.81 9.98
CA LEU A 288 15.50 0.64 11.43
C LEU A 288 14.58 1.69 12.07
N ASP A 289 13.86 1.31 13.13
CA ASP A 289 13.11 2.29 13.93
C ASP A 289 14.08 3.16 14.74
N ARG A 290 13.80 4.46 14.79
CA ARG A 290 14.50 5.40 15.66
C ARG A 290 13.59 6.56 16.05
N LYS A 291 13.95 7.24 17.14
CA LYS A 291 13.29 8.48 17.54
C LYS A 291 13.44 9.56 16.46
N GLY A 292 12.34 10.24 16.14
CA GLY A 292 12.30 11.33 15.16
C GLY A 292 12.04 10.88 13.72
N LYS A 293 12.15 9.58 13.44
CA LYS A 293 11.76 9.00 12.15
C LYS A 293 10.24 8.82 12.07
N TYR A 294 9.69 8.99 10.88
CA TYR A 294 8.29 8.69 10.58
C TYR A 294 7.94 7.22 10.91
N PRO A 295 6.85 6.96 11.65
CA PRO A 295 6.59 5.64 12.23
C PRO A 295 5.84 4.68 11.28
N ASN A 296 6.13 4.68 9.98
CA ASN A 296 5.54 3.77 8.97
C ASN A 296 6.51 3.55 7.79
N GLY A 297 6.37 2.41 7.12
CA GLY A 297 7.02 2.15 5.82
C GLY A 297 6.44 3.00 4.69
N PHE A 298 7.28 3.40 3.75
CA PHE A 298 6.92 4.03 2.49
C PHE A 298 8.08 3.99 1.49
N CYS A 299 7.77 4.19 0.21
CA CYS A 299 8.71 4.31 -0.89
C CYS A 299 8.37 5.57 -1.71
N HIS A 300 9.38 6.36 -2.07
CA HIS A 300 9.20 7.54 -2.90
C HIS A 300 10.38 7.76 -3.86
N GLY A 301 10.13 8.39 -5.00
CA GLY A 301 11.08 8.51 -6.11
C GLY A 301 11.55 9.93 -6.40
N PRO A 302 12.51 10.52 -5.65
CA PRO A 302 13.01 11.88 -5.88
C PRO A 302 13.35 12.24 -7.32
N ILE A 303 13.84 11.26 -8.09
CA ILE A 303 14.03 11.39 -9.53
C ILE A 303 13.26 10.24 -10.19
N PRO A 304 12.16 10.53 -10.92
CA PRO A 304 11.43 9.51 -11.66
C PRO A 304 12.27 8.99 -12.83
N SER A 305 12.14 7.69 -13.14
CA SER A 305 12.72 7.13 -14.36
C SER A 305 11.88 7.47 -15.59
N PHE A 306 12.56 7.79 -16.71
CA PHE A 306 11.96 8.03 -18.03
C PHE A 306 13.05 8.18 -19.11
N TYR A 307 12.65 8.21 -20.38
CA TYR A 307 13.51 8.60 -21.51
C TYR A 307 13.40 10.09 -21.78
N ASN A 308 14.50 10.83 -21.61
CA ASN A 308 14.62 12.23 -22.01
C ASN A 308 15.29 12.30 -23.39
N GLN A 309 14.50 12.50 -24.46
CA GLN A 309 15.01 12.56 -25.82
C GLN A 309 15.93 11.37 -26.16
N ASP A 310 15.41 10.15 -25.97
CA ASP A 310 16.10 8.86 -26.12
C ASP A 310 17.24 8.57 -25.11
N GLN A 311 17.58 9.51 -24.22
CA GLN A 311 18.53 9.26 -23.13
C GLN A 311 17.79 8.71 -21.92
N TRP A 312 18.26 7.56 -21.41
CA TRP A 312 17.72 6.98 -20.18
C TRP A 312 18.08 7.83 -18.96
N VAL A 313 17.06 8.20 -18.18
CA VAL A 313 17.21 8.79 -16.85
C VAL A 313 16.88 7.72 -15.83
N ALA A 314 17.91 7.23 -15.12
CA ALA A 314 17.72 6.27 -14.04
C ALA A 314 17.02 6.93 -12.85
N ALA A 315 16.18 6.15 -12.14
CA ALA A 315 15.49 6.66 -10.97
C ALA A 315 16.44 6.90 -9.80
N LYS A 316 16.06 7.83 -8.91
CA LYS A 316 16.49 7.83 -7.52
C LYS A 316 15.28 7.50 -6.68
N VAL A 317 15.38 6.46 -5.86
CA VAL A 317 14.30 5.96 -5.02
C VAL A 317 14.80 5.82 -3.60
N ASN A 318 14.03 6.30 -2.64
CA ASN A 318 14.28 6.04 -1.23
C ASN A 318 13.10 5.28 -0.66
N PHE A 319 13.37 4.33 0.24
CA PHE A 319 12.29 3.68 0.97
C PHE A 319 12.72 3.28 2.37
N THR A 320 11.72 3.03 3.21
CA THR A 320 11.93 2.86 4.63
C THR A 320 11.10 1.74 5.24
N SER A 321 11.61 1.16 6.32
CA SER A 321 10.87 0.31 7.26
C SER A 321 11.15 0.73 8.70
N ASN A 322 10.40 0.20 9.66
CA ASN A 322 10.54 0.53 11.08
C ASN A 322 10.87 -0.72 11.90
N ALA A 323 11.82 -1.52 11.41
CA ALA A 323 12.18 -2.74 12.09
C ALA A 323 12.86 -2.45 13.43
N LYS A 324 12.50 -3.25 14.44
CA LYS A 324 13.12 -3.31 15.76
C LYS A 324 13.77 -4.68 15.91
N PRO A 325 15.03 -4.85 15.50
CA PRO A 325 15.64 -6.18 15.41
C PRO A 325 15.56 -6.96 16.72
N ASP A 326 15.59 -6.29 17.86
CA ASP A 326 15.50 -6.82 19.23
C ASP A 326 14.09 -7.28 19.66
N GLN A 327 13.05 -7.02 18.88
CA GLN A 327 11.66 -7.42 19.19
C GLN A 327 11.24 -8.68 18.42
N VAL A 328 10.71 -9.67 19.15
CA VAL A 328 10.16 -10.92 18.57
C VAL A 328 9.09 -10.60 17.53
N GLY A 329 9.18 -11.22 16.35
CA GLY A 329 8.29 -11.01 15.21
C GLY A 329 8.71 -9.86 14.30
N SER A 330 9.48 -8.88 14.80
CA SER A 330 9.90 -7.73 13.99
C SER A 330 10.80 -8.12 12.82
N GLY A 331 11.48 -9.26 12.87
CA GLY A 331 12.28 -9.76 11.75
C GLY A 331 11.43 -10.08 10.52
N TYR A 332 10.31 -10.78 10.72
CA TYR A 332 9.36 -11.05 9.64
C TYR A 332 8.66 -9.77 9.19
N ASP A 333 8.16 -8.96 10.12
CA ASP A 333 7.40 -7.74 9.78
C ASP A 333 8.28 -6.74 9.01
N GLY A 334 9.52 -6.51 9.48
CA GLY A 334 10.47 -5.64 8.80
C GLY A 334 10.88 -6.17 7.42
N MET A 335 11.04 -7.50 7.27
CA MET A 335 11.29 -8.13 5.97
C MET A 335 10.08 -8.00 5.04
N ASN A 336 8.86 -8.13 5.54
CA ASN A 336 7.64 -7.94 4.76
C ASN A 336 7.57 -6.51 4.21
N THR A 337 7.80 -5.50 5.05
CA THR A 337 7.90 -4.11 4.59
C THR A 337 9.02 -3.92 3.58
N LEU A 338 10.21 -4.47 3.81
CA LEU A 338 11.32 -4.38 2.85
C LEU A 338 10.96 -4.96 1.47
N PHE A 339 10.27 -6.09 1.41
CA PHE A 339 9.82 -6.69 0.14
C PHE A 339 8.73 -5.85 -0.54
N HIS A 340 7.79 -5.34 0.24
CA HIS A 340 6.73 -4.46 -0.23
C HIS A 340 7.31 -3.19 -0.87
N GLU A 341 8.11 -2.44 -0.10
CA GLU A 341 8.73 -1.21 -0.58
C GLU A 341 9.74 -1.45 -1.71
N GLY A 342 10.45 -2.59 -1.66
CA GLY A 342 11.32 -3.02 -2.75
C GLY A 342 10.56 -3.26 -4.07
N GLY A 343 9.30 -3.72 -3.99
CA GLY A 343 8.42 -3.84 -5.15
C GLY A 343 7.98 -2.50 -5.72
N HIS A 344 7.68 -1.51 -4.88
CA HIS A 344 7.46 -0.13 -5.32
C HIS A 344 8.71 0.46 -5.99
N ALA A 345 9.89 0.26 -5.38
CA ALA A 345 11.14 0.71 -5.95
C ALA A 345 11.43 0.07 -7.30
N ALA A 346 11.12 -1.22 -7.48
CA ALA A 346 11.23 -1.89 -8.76
C ALA A 346 10.26 -1.30 -9.81
N HIS A 347 9.02 -1.02 -9.42
CA HIS A 347 8.07 -0.34 -10.31
C HIS A 347 8.58 1.03 -10.76
N PHE A 348 8.90 1.93 -9.85
CA PHE A 348 9.30 3.30 -10.20
C PHE A 348 10.66 3.38 -10.91
N SER A 349 11.52 2.38 -10.74
CA SER A 349 12.79 2.29 -11.44
C SER A 349 12.67 1.79 -12.89
N ASN A 350 11.53 1.18 -13.25
CA ASN A 350 11.33 0.56 -14.56
C ASN A 350 10.25 1.23 -15.41
N VAL A 351 9.83 2.46 -15.10
CA VAL A 351 8.94 3.20 -16.01
C VAL A 351 9.76 3.66 -17.22
N LYS A 352 9.37 3.20 -18.42
CA LYS A 352 10.12 3.36 -19.68
C LYS A 352 9.37 4.22 -20.68
N MET A 353 8.69 5.26 -20.18
CA MET A 353 7.98 6.26 -20.97
C MET A 353 8.85 7.50 -21.24
N ASN A 354 8.38 8.43 -22.06
CA ASN A 354 9.18 9.55 -22.56
C ASN A 354 9.04 10.86 -21.75
N ALA A 355 8.41 10.81 -20.58
CA ALA A 355 8.19 11.97 -19.71
C ALA A 355 8.02 11.53 -18.24
N PRO A 356 8.42 12.36 -17.26
CA PRO A 356 8.32 12.03 -15.84
C PRO A 356 6.87 12.02 -15.32
N CYS A 357 5.91 12.59 -16.05
CA CYS A 357 4.48 12.49 -15.72
C CYS A 357 3.94 11.06 -15.74
N PHE A 358 4.65 10.13 -16.40
CA PHE A 358 4.26 8.72 -16.43
C PHE A 358 4.63 7.93 -15.16
N SER A 359 5.48 8.51 -14.32
CA SER A 359 6.05 7.89 -13.13
C SER A 359 5.53 8.53 -11.83
N GLN A 360 4.31 9.09 -11.85
CA GLN A 360 3.70 9.64 -10.64
C GLN A 360 3.38 8.53 -9.64
N GLU A 361 3.58 8.79 -8.35
CA GLU A 361 3.22 7.88 -7.26
C GLU A 361 1.70 7.79 -7.07
N PHE A 362 1.03 8.94 -7.21
CA PHE A 362 -0.43 9.09 -7.09
C PHE A 362 -1.06 9.41 -8.44
N ALA A 363 -2.30 9.90 -8.43
CA ALA A 363 -3.08 10.23 -9.62
C ALA A 363 -2.20 10.93 -10.69
N PRO A 364 -2.17 10.46 -11.94
CA PRO A 364 -3.12 9.52 -12.56
C PRO A 364 -2.82 8.02 -12.33
N THR A 365 -1.82 7.67 -11.52
CA THR A 365 -1.61 6.31 -11.02
C THR A 365 -2.64 6.02 -9.93
N SER A 366 -3.39 4.92 -10.06
CA SER A 366 -4.32 4.52 -9.02
C SER A 366 -3.62 3.75 -7.90
N MET A 367 -4.18 3.80 -6.69
CA MET A 367 -3.59 3.09 -5.55
C MET A 367 -3.56 1.59 -5.81
N ALA A 368 -4.65 1.04 -6.38
CA ALA A 368 -4.70 -0.38 -6.74
C ALA A 368 -3.58 -0.79 -7.70
N TYR A 369 -3.27 0.05 -8.69
CA TYR A 369 -2.16 -0.21 -9.60
C TYR A 369 -0.82 -0.23 -8.85
N ALA A 370 -0.49 0.83 -8.10
CA ALA A 370 0.76 0.93 -7.37
C ALA A 370 0.95 -0.21 -6.35
N GLU A 371 -0.09 -0.54 -5.59
CA GLU A 371 -0.07 -1.59 -4.56
C GLU A 371 0.02 -3.00 -5.15
N THR A 372 -0.53 -3.25 -6.35
CA THR A 372 -0.52 -4.60 -6.95
C THR A 372 0.89 -5.16 -7.10
N GLN A 373 1.87 -4.31 -7.45
CA GLN A 373 3.21 -4.80 -7.75
C GLN A 373 4.06 -4.98 -6.48
N SER A 374 3.90 -4.10 -5.48
CA SER A 374 4.51 -4.25 -4.15
C SER A 374 3.95 -5.47 -3.41
N MET A 375 2.63 -5.58 -3.35
CA MET A 375 1.94 -6.71 -2.71
C MET A 375 2.17 -8.05 -3.43
N PHE A 376 2.46 -8.04 -4.74
CA PHE A 376 2.89 -9.28 -5.41
C PHE A 376 4.22 -9.77 -4.82
N CYS A 377 5.18 -8.86 -4.59
CA CYS A 377 6.51 -9.21 -4.09
C CYS A 377 6.47 -9.70 -2.64
N ASP A 378 5.72 -9.04 -1.75
CA ASP A 378 5.60 -9.48 -0.36
C ASP A 378 4.73 -10.76 -0.19
N SER A 379 3.80 -11.03 -1.11
CA SER A 379 2.96 -12.25 -1.06
C SER A 379 3.78 -13.55 -1.09
N LEU A 380 4.98 -13.51 -1.69
CA LEU A 380 5.90 -14.64 -1.80
C LEU A 380 6.43 -15.10 -0.43
N LEU A 381 6.50 -14.20 0.56
CA LEU A 381 7.06 -14.49 1.88
C LEU A 381 6.25 -15.53 2.68
N SER A 382 5.01 -15.77 2.26
CA SER A 382 4.11 -16.76 2.86
C SER A 382 4.10 -18.10 2.12
N ASP A 383 4.72 -18.19 0.94
CA ASP A 383 4.80 -19.42 0.16
C ASP A 383 5.76 -20.41 0.83
N ALA A 384 5.35 -21.66 0.97
CA ALA A 384 6.10 -22.65 1.73
C ALA A 384 7.45 -23.01 1.10
N ASP A 385 7.55 -23.02 -0.22
CA ASP A 385 8.81 -23.22 -0.93
C ASP A 385 9.76 -22.01 -0.79
N TRP A 386 9.23 -20.79 -0.69
CA TRP A 386 10.04 -19.62 -0.32
C TRP A 386 10.54 -19.74 1.12
N LEU A 387 9.65 -20.03 2.08
CA LEU A 387 10.01 -20.21 3.48
C LEU A 387 11.07 -21.31 3.67
N LYS A 388 10.95 -22.43 2.94
CA LYS A 388 11.95 -23.51 2.98
C LYS A 388 13.32 -23.11 2.46
N GLN A 389 13.40 -22.18 1.51
CA GLN A 389 14.68 -21.74 0.94
C GLN A 389 15.32 -20.62 1.77
N TYR A 390 14.52 -19.71 2.31
CA TYR A 390 15.03 -18.46 2.88
C TYR A 390 14.89 -18.36 4.41
N ALA A 391 13.89 -19.00 5.02
CA ALA A 391 13.69 -18.98 6.47
C ALA A 391 14.51 -20.10 7.14
N LEU A 392 15.79 -19.82 7.34
CA LEU A 392 16.79 -20.72 7.93
C LEU A 392 17.14 -20.28 9.36
N ASP A 393 17.36 -21.25 10.25
CA ASP A 393 17.91 -21.01 11.58
C ASP A 393 19.42 -20.70 11.54
N THR A 394 20.02 -20.50 12.72
CA THR A 394 21.47 -20.22 12.87
C THR A 394 22.38 -21.36 12.40
N ASP A 395 21.86 -22.59 12.33
CA ASP A 395 22.58 -23.76 11.82
C ASP A 395 22.37 -23.94 10.30
N GLY A 396 21.60 -23.05 9.66
CA GLY A 396 21.23 -23.15 8.24
C GLY A 396 20.13 -24.16 7.94
N LYS A 397 19.38 -24.64 8.94
CA LYS A 397 18.27 -25.58 8.73
C LYS A 397 16.98 -24.82 8.42
N PRO A 398 16.17 -25.30 7.47
CA PRO A 398 14.94 -24.64 7.09
C PRO A 398 13.84 -24.79 8.15
N VAL A 399 12.93 -23.83 8.18
CA VAL A 399 11.73 -23.86 9.03
C VAL A 399 10.97 -25.19 8.89
N PRO A 400 10.59 -25.88 9.99
CA PRO A 400 9.84 -27.13 9.93
C PRO A 400 8.45 -27.02 9.29
N ASP A 401 8.00 -28.07 8.59
CA ASP A 401 6.65 -28.18 7.99
C ASP A 401 5.54 -27.91 9.01
N GLY A 402 5.74 -28.35 10.25
CA GLY A 402 4.78 -28.17 11.34
C GLY A 402 4.50 -26.69 11.64
N ILE A 403 5.51 -25.82 11.54
CA ILE A 403 5.35 -24.37 11.74
C ILE A 403 4.57 -23.76 10.57
N ILE A 404 4.94 -24.10 9.33
CA ILE A 404 4.23 -23.63 8.13
C ILE A 404 2.75 -24.06 8.19
N LYS A 405 2.48 -25.33 8.53
CA LYS A 405 1.11 -25.83 8.68
C LYS A 405 0.35 -25.10 9.80
N ALA A 406 1.01 -24.78 10.92
CA ALA A 406 0.40 -24.00 11.99
C ALA A 406 0.04 -22.57 11.53
N MET A 407 0.88 -21.94 10.70
CA MET A 407 0.57 -20.64 10.08
C MET A 407 -0.70 -20.73 9.24
N ILE A 408 -0.84 -21.77 8.41
CA ILE A 408 -2.05 -21.99 7.60
C ILE A 408 -3.28 -22.25 8.48
N ASN A 409 -3.16 -23.13 9.49
CA ASN A 409 -4.26 -23.46 10.40
C ASN A 409 -4.83 -22.22 11.12
N SER A 410 -3.97 -21.24 11.43
CA SER A 410 -4.36 -20.00 12.09
C SER A 410 -4.91 -18.93 11.16
N LYS A 411 -4.37 -18.81 9.94
CA LYS A 411 -4.74 -17.75 9.00
C LYS A 411 -5.87 -18.14 8.03
N GLN A 412 -5.83 -19.34 7.46
CA GLN A 412 -6.71 -19.73 6.37
C GLN A 412 -8.21 -19.63 6.71
N PRO A 413 -8.69 -20.04 7.90
CA PRO A 413 -10.11 -19.90 8.23
C PRO A 413 -10.61 -18.44 8.20
N PHE A 414 -9.75 -17.47 8.47
CA PHE A 414 -10.10 -16.05 8.54
C PHE A 414 -9.52 -15.22 7.40
N LYS A 415 -9.02 -15.86 6.33
CA LYS A 415 -8.53 -15.17 5.13
C LYS A 415 -9.64 -14.32 4.51
N ALA A 416 -10.85 -14.88 4.38
CA ALA A 416 -12.02 -14.13 3.93
C ALA A 416 -12.34 -12.92 4.83
N TYR A 417 -12.29 -13.08 6.15
CA TYR A 417 -12.52 -11.96 7.09
C TYR A 417 -11.49 -10.84 6.90
N GLN A 418 -10.21 -11.17 6.71
CA GLN A 418 -9.14 -10.19 6.50
C GLN A 418 -9.45 -9.31 5.29
N GLU A 419 -9.80 -9.90 4.15
CA GLU A 419 -10.16 -9.15 2.94
C GLU A 419 -11.50 -8.39 3.11
N ARG A 420 -12.48 -9.00 3.77
CA ARG A 420 -13.77 -8.36 4.04
C ARG A 420 -13.66 -7.18 5.01
N SER A 421 -12.62 -7.15 5.86
CA SER A 421 -12.31 -6.01 6.73
C SER A 421 -11.84 -4.77 5.94
N ILE A 422 -11.32 -4.97 4.73
CA ILE A 422 -11.05 -3.89 3.77
C ILE A 422 -12.35 -3.55 3.02
N LEU A 423 -13.07 -4.57 2.56
CA LEU A 423 -14.33 -4.44 1.80
C LEU A 423 -15.38 -3.60 2.52
N VAL A 424 -15.52 -3.70 3.84
CA VAL A 424 -16.58 -2.99 4.58
C VAL A 424 -16.44 -1.46 4.50
N VAL A 425 -15.22 -0.95 4.33
CA VAL A 425 -14.92 0.49 4.32
C VAL A 425 -15.58 1.22 3.15
N PRO A 426 -15.38 0.83 1.86
CA PRO A 426 -16.06 1.49 0.75
C PRO A 426 -17.59 1.36 0.81
N TYR A 427 -18.16 0.26 1.34
CA TYR A 427 -19.62 0.16 1.53
C TYR A 427 -20.11 1.21 2.53
N PHE A 428 -19.38 1.39 3.63
CA PHE A 428 -19.71 2.41 4.62
C PHE A 428 -19.56 3.82 4.06
N GLU A 429 -18.41 4.14 3.44
CA GLU A 429 -18.16 5.48 2.90
C GLU A 429 -19.18 5.85 1.82
N ARG A 430 -19.45 4.95 0.86
CA ARG A 430 -20.46 5.21 -0.18
C ARG A 430 -21.82 5.54 0.42
N ALA A 431 -22.28 4.73 1.38
CA ALA A 431 -23.57 4.96 2.02
C ALA A 431 -23.57 6.23 2.89
N LEU A 432 -22.46 6.55 3.56
CA LEU A 432 -22.30 7.75 4.39
C LEU A 432 -22.43 9.02 3.55
N TYR A 433 -21.72 9.09 2.42
CA TYR A 433 -21.77 10.27 1.55
C TYR A 433 -23.12 10.40 0.79
N GLN A 434 -23.92 9.34 0.70
CA GLN A 434 -25.28 9.37 0.15
C GLN A 434 -26.35 9.85 1.14
N LEU A 435 -26.03 9.96 2.43
CA LEU A 435 -26.98 10.51 3.40
C LEU A 435 -27.26 12.00 3.10
N SER A 436 -28.52 12.40 3.28
CA SER A 436 -28.89 13.81 3.26
C SER A 436 -28.29 14.55 4.47
N ASP A 437 -28.07 15.85 4.34
CA ASP A 437 -27.52 16.69 5.42
C ASP A 437 -28.32 16.62 6.73
N SER A 438 -29.64 16.41 6.63
CA SER A 438 -30.55 16.22 7.78
C SER A 438 -30.40 14.85 8.45
N ASN A 439 -29.95 13.84 7.71
CA ASN A 439 -29.72 12.49 8.20
C ASN A 439 -28.29 12.26 8.69
N LEU A 440 -27.36 13.17 8.40
CA LEU A 440 -26.00 13.18 8.95
C LEU A 440 -26.04 13.60 10.43
N THR A 441 -26.46 12.68 11.30
CA THR A 441 -26.43 12.81 12.76
C THR A 441 -25.51 11.74 13.38
N PRO A 442 -24.98 11.95 14.59
CA PRO A 442 -24.15 10.96 15.27
C PRO A 442 -24.80 9.58 15.38
N GLU A 443 -26.11 9.54 15.68
CA GLU A 443 -26.88 8.31 15.86
C GLU A 443 -27.03 7.55 14.55
N ASN A 444 -27.40 8.25 13.47
CA ASN A 444 -27.58 7.64 12.16
C ASN A 444 -26.26 7.11 11.59
N ILE A 445 -25.16 7.86 11.74
CA ILE A 445 -23.84 7.44 11.26
C ILE A 445 -23.32 6.25 12.07
N THR A 446 -23.49 6.27 13.40
CA THR A 446 -23.15 5.14 14.25
C THR A 446 -23.94 3.90 13.85
N LYS A 447 -25.26 4.03 13.65
CA LYS A 447 -26.12 2.93 13.19
C LYS A 447 -25.70 2.40 11.82
N LEU A 448 -25.34 3.29 10.88
CA LEU A 448 -24.83 2.92 9.56
C LEU A 448 -23.52 2.13 9.66
N ALA A 449 -22.59 2.55 10.52
CA ALA A 449 -21.33 1.85 10.76
C ALA A 449 -21.60 0.43 11.30
N ARG A 450 -22.39 0.30 12.37
CA ARG A 450 -22.75 -1.01 12.95
C ARG A 450 -23.45 -1.91 11.93
N ALA A 451 -24.38 -1.38 11.13
CA ALA A 451 -25.09 -2.13 10.11
C ALA A 451 -24.17 -2.61 8.98
N SER A 452 -23.21 -1.79 8.58
CA SER A 452 -22.22 -2.13 7.54
C SER A 452 -21.28 -3.25 8.02
N GLU A 453 -20.77 -3.13 9.24
CA GLU A 453 -19.94 -4.16 9.88
C GLU A 453 -20.70 -5.48 10.03
N LYS A 454 -21.95 -5.45 10.49
CA LYS A 454 -22.78 -6.66 10.57
C LYS A 454 -23.03 -7.28 9.20
N LYS A 455 -23.36 -6.48 8.20
CA LYS A 455 -23.66 -6.96 6.83
C LYS A 455 -22.44 -7.62 6.19
N ILE A 456 -21.27 -7.00 6.32
CA ILE A 456 -20.06 -7.44 5.59
C ILE A 456 -19.21 -8.39 6.43
N LEU A 457 -19.01 -8.10 7.72
CA LEU A 457 -18.16 -8.87 8.61
C LEU A 457 -18.92 -9.93 9.41
N GLY A 458 -20.25 -9.90 9.44
CA GLY A 458 -21.03 -10.82 10.28
C GLY A 458 -20.91 -10.56 11.79
N LEU A 459 -20.29 -9.44 12.19
CA LEU A 459 -20.07 -9.06 13.59
C LEU A 459 -20.95 -7.86 13.95
N GLU A 460 -21.53 -7.85 15.16
CA GLU A 460 -22.27 -6.67 15.66
C GLU A 460 -21.37 -5.42 15.76
N CYS A 461 -20.07 -5.64 15.95
CA CYS A 461 -19.04 -4.61 15.97
C CYS A 461 -17.71 -5.19 15.48
N SER A 462 -17.00 -4.44 14.64
CA SER A 462 -15.65 -4.75 14.20
C SER A 462 -14.63 -4.58 15.34
N PRO A 463 -13.61 -5.46 15.43
CA PRO A 463 -12.45 -5.27 16.32
C PRO A 463 -11.74 -3.94 16.11
N ARG A 464 -11.76 -3.44 14.86
CA ARG A 464 -11.38 -2.07 14.51
C ARG A 464 -12.63 -1.36 13.98
N PRO A 465 -13.36 -0.62 14.82
CA PRO A 465 -14.54 0.13 14.42
C PRO A 465 -14.27 1.05 13.22
N LEU A 466 -15.22 1.15 12.28
CA LEU A 466 -15.05 1.84 10.99
C LEU A 466 -14.50 3.27 11.11
N MET A 467 -15.03 4.09 12.02
CA MET A 467 -14.60 5.49 12.17
C MET A 467 -13.28 5.62 12.94
N ALA A 468 -12.75 4.54 13.54
CA ALA A 468 -11.41 4.49 14.10
C ALA A 468 -10.32 4.25 13.04
N ILE A 469 -10.70 4.02 11.77
CA ILE A 469 -9.78 3.92 10.64
C ILE A 469 -9.33 5.34 10.23
N PRO A 470 -8.04 5.69 10.33
CA PRO A 470 -7.56 7.06 10.07
C PRO A 470 -7.86 7.60 8.67
N HIS A 471 -7.95 6.71 7.67
CA HIS A 471 -8.10 7.05 6.26
C HIS A 471 -9.38 7.84 5.97
N LEU A 472 -10.43 7.65 6.75
CA LEU A 472 -11.72 8.32 6.53
C LEU A 472 -11.63 9.84 6.73
N VAL A 473 -10.65 10.31 7.50
CA VAL A 473 -10.54 11.71 7.92
C VAL A 473 -9.60 12.52 7.01
N SER A 474 -8.64 11.91 6.33
CA SER A 474 -7.74 12.63 5.41
C SER A 474 -8.28 12.67 3.98
N ASP A 475 -8.19 13.82 3.30
CA ASP A 475 -8.61 13.95 1.89
C ASP A 475 -7.90 12.96 0.97
N GLU A 476 -6.59 12.80 1.16
CA GLU A 476 -5.73 11.94 0.33
C GLU A 476 -6.16 10.46 0.38
N ALA A 477 -6.62 9.97 1.52
CA ALA A 477 -6.91 8.55 1.74
C ALA A 477 -8.40 8.21 1.84
N SER A 478 -9.27 9.20 2.04
CA SER A 478 -10.72 8.98 2.08
C SER A 478 -11.26 8.53 0.72
N CYS A 479 -12.26 7.65 0.75
CA CYS A 479 -12.84 7.02 -0.44
C CYS A 479 -11.81 6.31 -1.33
N ALA A 480 -10.65 5.88 -0.79
CA ALA A 480 -9.61 5.18 -1.54
C ALA A 480 -9.28 3.79 -0.96
N TYR A 481 -9.76 3.44 0.24
CA TYR A 481 -9.38 2.22 0.95
C TYR A 481 -9.62 0.92 0.17
N HIS A 482 -10.56 0.94 -0.78
CA HIS A 482 -10.84 -0.19 -1.68
C HIS A 482 -9.63 -0.56 -2.56
N GLY A 483 -8.72 0.37 -2.87
CA GLY A 483 -7.57 0.07 -3.73
C GLY A 483 -6.66 -1.02 -3.16
N TYR A 484 -6.59 -1.20 -1.83
CA TYR A 484 -5.87 -2.32 -1.21
C TYR A 484 -6.50 -3.67 -1.57
N LEU A 485 -7.84 -3.75 -1.51
CA LEU A 485 -8.56 -4.96 -1.89
C LEU A 485 -8.47 -5.22 -3.40
N LEU A 486 -8.56 -4.16 -4.22
CA LEU A 486 -8.36 -4.29 -5.66
C LEU A 486 -6.95 -4.80 -6.00
N ALA A 487 -5.94 -4.33 -5.29
CA ALA A 487 -4.56 -4.79 -5.42
C ALA A 487 -4.41 -6.26 -5.03
N HIS A 488 -4.96 -6.70 -3.88
CA HIS A 488 -4.97 -8.12 -3.52
C HIS A 488 -5.66 -8.99 -4.58
N MET A 489 -6.79 -8.56 -5.14
CA MET A 489 -7.45 -9.28 -6.25
C MET A 489 -6.50 -9.44 -7.45
N ALA A 490 -5.81 -8.36 -7.84
CA ALA A 490 -4.87 -8.36 -8.94
C ALA A 490 -3.63 -9.21 -8.66
N VAL A 491 -3.12 -9.21 -7.42
CA VAL A 491 -2.02 -10.08 -6.97
C VAL A 491 -2.40 -11.53 -7.17
N TYR A 492 -3.56 -11.98 -6.69
CA TYR A 492 -3.94 -13.39 -6.82
C TYR A 492 -4.31 -13.79 -8.25
N GLN A 493 -4.83 -12.87 -9.07
CA GLN A 493 -4.98 -13.09 -10.51
C GLN A 493 -3.61 -13.25 -11.20
N THR A 494 -2.64 -12.41 -10.83
CA THR A 494 -1.25 -12.46 -11.33
C THR A 494 -0.56 -13.77 -10.91
N ARG A 495 -0.69 -14.16 -9.65
CA ARG A 495 -0.16 -15.41 -9.09
C ARG A 495 -0.76 -16.62 -9.82
N ALA A 496 -2.08 -16.65 -10.01
CA ALA A 496 -2.74 -17.73 -10.73
C ALA A 496 -2.25 -17.85 -12.19
N TYR A 497 -2.06 -16.72 -12.87
CA TYR A 497 -1.48 -16.70 -14.22
C TYR A 497 -0.07 -17.31 -14.25
N PHE A 498 0.84 -16.86 -13.37
CA PHE A 498 2.20 -17.36 -13.35
C PHE A 498 2.29 -18.82 -12.92
N THR A 499 1.53 -19.24 -11.91
CA THR A 499 1.46 -20.65 -11.49
C THR A 499 0.93 -21.53 -12.61
N LYS A 500 -0.12 -21.12 -13.32
CA LYS A 500 -0.63 -21.86 -14.49
C LYS A 500 0.42 -21.95 -15.62
N LYS A 501 1.18 -20.89 -15.84
CA LYS A 501 2.15 -20.79 -16.94
C LYS A 501 3.47 -21.51 -16.66
N PHE A 502 3.94 -21.48 -15.42
CA PHE A 502 5.28 -21.91 -15.04
C PHE A 502 5.34 -22.97 -13.94
N GLY A 503 4.24 -23.23 -13.24
CA GLY A 503 4.14 -24.18 -12.13
C GLY A 503 4.56 -23.65 -10.77
N PHE A 504 5.37 -22.58 -10.71
CA PHE A 504 5.90 -22.04 -9.45
C PHE A 504 6.22 -20.54 -9.52
N LEU A 505 6.31 -19.91 -8.34
CA LEU A 505 6.58 -18.49 -8.17
C LEU A 505 7.98 -18.21 -7.59
N ALA A 506 8.32 -18.82 -6.46
CA ALA A 506 9.59 -18.58 -5.78
C ALA A 506 10.77 -18.86 -6.71
N ASP A 507 11.71 -17.91 -6.78
CA ASP A 507 12.93 -17.97 -7.61
C ASP A 507 12.69 -18.23 -9.10
N ASN A 508 11.53 -17.82 -9.64
CA ASN A 508 11.24 -17.97 -11.06
C ASN A 508 11.80 -16.80 -11.89
N PRO A 509 12.87 -17.01 -12.70
CA PRO A 509 13.54 -15.93 -13.43
C PRO A 509 12.72 -15.37 -14.60
N LYS A 510 11.52 -15.92 -14.86
CA LYS A 510 10.60 -15.42 -15.89
C LYS A 510 9.63 -14.36 -15.38
N ILE A 511 9.51 -14.18 -14.06
CA ILE A 511 8.51 -13.30 -13.46
C ILE A 511 8.90 -11.82 -13.60
N GLY A 512 10.08 -11.43 -13.10
CA GLY A 512 10.56 -10.03 -13.15
C GLY A 512 10.49 -9.40 -14.55
N PRO A 513 10.99 -10.07 -15.61
CA PRO A 513 10.89 -9.54 -16.97
C PRO A 513 9.46 -9.36 -17.49
N LEU A 514 8.52 -10.20 -17.05
CA LEU A 514 7.11 -10.08 -17.44
C LEU A 514 6.42 -8.96 -16.65
N LEU A 515 6.70 -8.81 -15.36
CA LEU A 515 6.23 -7.67 -14.57
C LEU A 515 6.78 -6.35 -15.14
N ALA A 516 8.08 -6.27 -15.43
CA ALA A 516 8.68 -5.11 -16.06
C ALA A 516 7.98 -4.74 -17.37
N LYS A 517 7.81 -5.72 -18.26
CA LYS A 517 7.19 -5.49 -19.56
C LYS A 517 5.74 -5.04 -19.48
N HIS A 518 4.93 -5.67 -18.63
CA HIS A 518 3.48 -5.53 -18.66
C HIS A 518 2.91 -4.63 -17.56
N TYR A 519 3.57 -4.55 -16.41
CA TYR A 519 3.13 -3.74 -15.26
C TYR A 519 3.97 -2.49 -15.06
N TRP A 520 5.27 -2.46 -15.36
CA TRP A 520 6.10 -1.30 -14.98
C TRP A 520 6.41 -0.34 -16.14
N ASN A 521 6.80 -0.85 -17.30
CA ASN A 521 7.32 -0.03 -18.41
C ASN A 521 6.37 1.08 -18.87
N ALA A 522 5.06 0.84 -18.83
CA ALA A 522 4.06 1.81 -19.28
C ALA A 522 3.78 2.92 -18.26
N GLY A 523 4.13 2.72 -16.98
CA GLY A 523 3.70 3.59 -15.88
C GLY A 523 2.20 3.89 -15.96
N ASN A 524 1.81 5.09 -15.57
CA ASN A 524 0.41 5.51 -15.56
C ASN A 524 -0.19 5.89 -16.93
N SER A 525 0.50 5.58 -18.03
CA SER A 525 -0.07 5.71 -19.39
C SER A 525 -1.19 4.69 -19.65
N VAL A 526 -1.25 3.63 -18.84
CA VAL A 526 -2.32 2.63 -18.81
C VAL A 526 -3.01 2.65 -17.45
N ASN A 527 -4.26 2.19 -17.40
CA ASN A 527 -4.98 2.00 -16.13
C ASN A 527 -4.67 0.62 -15.52
N HIS A 528 -5.18 0.40 -14.29
CA HIS A 528 -4.97 -0.84 -13.55
C HIS A 528 -5.47 -2.10 -14.28
N ASN A 529 -6.65 -2.04 -14.92
CA ASN A 529 -7.20 -3.18 -15.65
C ASN A 529 -6.38 -3.49 -16.91
N ASP A 530 -5.94 -2.47 -17.64
CA ASP A 530 -5.19 -2.63 -18.88
C ASP A 530 -3.83 -3.29 -18.66
N SER A 531 -3.15 -2.98 -17.53
CA SER A 531 -1.89 -3.67 -17.18
C SER A 531 -2.12 -5.17 -16.91
N ILE A 532 -3.20 -5.52 -16.21
CA ILE A 532 -3.59 -6.91 -15.92
C ILE A 532 -3.94 -7.67 -17.21
N ILE A 533 -4.70 -7.04 -18.11
CA ILE A 533 -5.01 -7.62 -19.44
C ILE A 533 -3.72 -7.85 -20.22
N ALA A 534 -2.78 -6.88 -20.20
CA ALA A 534 -1.53 -6.99 -20.92
C ALA A 534 -0.69 -8.19 -20.47
N LEU A 535 -0.70 -8.52 -19.17
CA LEU A 535 0.03 -9.68 -18.64
C LEU A 535 -0.75 -11.00 -18.82
N THR A 536 -2.00 -11.01 -18.39
CA THR A 536 -2.78 -12.24 -18.19
C THR A 536 -3.65 -12.63 -19.38
N GLY A 537 -4.00 -11.66 -20.22
CA GLY A 537 -5.01 -11.80 -21.28
C GLY A 537 -6.45 -11.83 -20.77
N GLU A 538 -6.66 -11.66 -19.47
CA GLU A 538 -7.98 -11.67 -18.80
C GLU A 538 -8.23 -10.31 -18.14
N GLY A 539 -9.48 -9.83 -18.18
CA GLY A 539 -9.88 -8.62 -17.47
C GLY A 539 -9.78 -8.78 -15.95
N PHE A 540 -9.60 -7.66 -15.25
CA PHE A 540 -9.51 -7.63 -13.79
C PHE A 540 -10.78 -8.21 -13.13
N ASN A 541 -10.62 -9.13 -12.18
CA ASN A 541 -11.76 -9.70 -11.46
C ASN A 541 -11.41 -10.26 -10.07
N ALA A 542 -12.44 -10.44 -9.25
CA ALA A 542 -12.32 -10.86 -7.85
C ALA A 542 -12.13 -12.38 -7.65
N LYS A 543 -12.27 -13.20 -8.71
CA LYS A 543 -12.42 -14.65 -8.60
C LYS A 543 -11.22 -15.31 -7.91
N TYR A 544 -10.00 -14.96 -8.33
CA TYR A 544 -8.80 -15.66 -7.86
C TYR A 544 -8.53 -15.45 -6.37
N LEU A 545 -8.70 -14.23 -5.86
CA LEU A 545 -8.61 -13.98 -4.41
C LEU A 545 -9.76 -14.68 -3.66
N ALA A 546 -10.97 -14.69 -4.22
CA ALA A 546 -12.11 -15.37 -3.58
C ALA A 546 -11.91 -16.89 -3.49
N ASP A 547 -11.39 -17.52 -4.55
CA ASP A 547 -11.07 -18.96 -4.56
C ASP A 547 -10.06 -19.30 -3.47
N GLU A 548 -9.04 -18.45 -3.29
CA GLU A 548 -8.03 -18.58 -2.25
C GLU A 548 -8.59 -18.41 -0.83
N CYS A 549 -9.55 -17.50 -0.66
CA CYS A 549 -10.30 -17.36 0.59
C CYS A 549 -11.18 -18.59 0.88
N ASN A 550 -11.65 -19.27 -0.17
CA ASN A 550 -12.57 -20.41 -0.08
C ASN A 550 -11.87 -21.76 0.17
N LEU A 551 -10.53 -21.81 0.14
CA LEU A 551 -9.80 -23.04 0.44
C LEU A 551 -10.02 -23.48 1.88
N SER A 552 -10.23 -24.79 2.07
CA SER A 552 -10.11 -25.42 3.38
C SER A 552 -8.66 -25.35 3.88
N VAL A 553 -8.46 -25.53 5.18
CA VAL A 553 -7.11 -25.64 5.77
C VAL A 553 -6.35 -26.80 5.15
N GLU A 554 -7.03 -27.92 4.91
CA GLU A 554 -6.46 -29.12 4.29
C GLU A 554 -6.02 -28.88 2.85
N ASP A 555 -6.83 -28.21 2.04
CA ASP A 555 -6.51 -27.92 0.64
C ASP A 555 -5.40 -26.87 0.52
N ALA A 556 -5.42 -25.84 1.37
CA ALA A 556 -4.34 -24.86 1.46
C ALA A 556 -3.02 -25.53 1.85
N TRP A 557 -3.02 -26.38 2.88
CA TRP A 557 -1.82 -27.13 3.27
C TRP A 557 -1.34 -28.08 2.18
N LYS A 558 -2.25 -28.81 1.52
CA LYS A 558 -1.90 -29.70 0.41
C LYS A 558 -1.22 -28.95 -0.74
N THR A 559 -1.68 -27.73 -1.04
CA THR A 559 -1.07 -26.86 -2.06
C THR A 559 0.36 -26.49 -1.67
N GLU A 560 0.59 -26.09 -0.42
CA GLU A 560 1.93 -25.78 0.09
C GLU A 560 2.84 -27.00 0.15
N GLN A 561 2.32 -28.19 0.49
CA GLN A 561 3.08 -29.44 0.42
C GLN A 561 3.54 -29.75 -1.00
N GLN A 562 2.69 -29.51 -1.99
CA GLN A 562 3.05 -29.70 -3.39
C GLN A 562 4.18 -28.74 -3.80
N LYS A 563 4.11 -27.46 -3.40
CA LYS A 563 5.21 -26.51 -3.63
C LYS A 563 6.53 -26.97 -3.00
N ILE A 564 6.51 -27.47 -1.77
CA ILE A 564 7.70 -28.04 -1.10
C ILE A 564 8.24 -29.25 -1.87
N ALA A 565 7.37 -30.14 -2.35
CA ALA A 565 7.77 -31.32 -3.11
C ALA A 565 8.40 -30.92 -4.45
N ASP A 566 7.74 -30.04 -5.19
CA ASP A 566 8.18 -29.56 -6.51
C ASP A 566 9.50 -28.78 -6.41
N MET A 567 9.71 -28.05 -5.31
CA MET A 567 10.97 -27.36 -5.03
C MET A 567 12.19 -28.28 -5.11
N ASN A 568 12.09 -29.51 -4.62
CA ASN A 568 13.20 -30.47 -4.65
C ASN A 568 13.49 -31.02 -6.05
N THR A 569 12.60 -30.80 -7.03
CA THR A 569 12.73 -31.29 -8.41
C THR A 569 13.28 -30.25 -9.37
N ARG A 570 13.30 -28.97 -8.97
CA ARG A 570 13.76 -27.86 -9.79
C ARG A 570 15.14 -27.38 -9.35
N ALA A 571 15.96 -26.95 -10.31
CA ALA A 571 17.19 -26.24 -10.00
C ALA A 571 16.86 -24.82 -9.52
N GLN A 572 17.48 -24.39 -8.42
CA GLN A 572 17.35 -23.01 -7.96
C GLN A 572 18.04 -22.08 -8.96
N ALA A 573 17.39 -20.95 -9.28
CA ALA A 573 17.97 -19.96 -10.18
C ALA A 573 19.20 -19.29 -9.56
N ASP A 574 20.15 -18.92 -10.42
CA ASP A 574 21.27 -18.06 -10.02
C ASP A 574 20.76 -16.66 -9.64
N ILE A 575 21.48 -15.98 -8.76
CA ILE A 575 21.15 -14.61 -8.34
C ILE A 575 21.63 -13.65 -9.44
N SER A 576 20.70 -13.06 -10.18
CA SER A 576 21.03 -12.00 -11.15
C SER A 576 21.33 -10.67 -10.44
N PRO A 577 22.20 -9.81 -11.02
CA PRO A 577 22.40 -8.47 -10.51
C PRO A 577 21.09 -7.66 -10.50
N LEU A 578 20.85 -6.91 -9.44
CA LEU A 578 19.71 -6.00 -9.35
C LEU A 578 19.83 -4.77 -10.26
N HIS A 579 21.03 -4.49 -10.80
CA HIS A 579 21.31 -3.27 -11.56
C HIS A 579 20.90 -1.99 -10.80
N ALA A 580 21.39 -1.83 -9.56
CA ALA A 580 21.12 -0.69 -8.69
C ALA A 580 22.38 -0.29 -7.91
N ASN A 581 22.52 1.00 -7.59
CA ASN A 581 23.46 1.50 -6.58
C ASN A 581 22.69 1.61 -5.25
N ILE A 582 23.06 0.83 -4.25
CA ILE A 582 22.28 0.65 -3.02
C ILE A 582 23.09 1.14 -1.82
N THR A 583 22.49 2.04 -1.04
CA THR A 583 23.04 2.53 0.23
C THR A 583 22.02 2.29 1.35
N VAL A 584 22.44 1.62 2.41
CA VAL A 584 21.65 1.41 3.62
C VAL A 584 22.11 2.39 4.69
N ILE A 585 21.18 3.13 5.29
CA ILE A 585 21.44 4.16 6.29
C ILE A 585 20.65 3.92 7.58
N ASP A 586 21.14 4.51 8.66
CA ASP A 586 20.35 4.82 9.85
C ASP A 586 20.61 6.27 10.26
N GLY A 587 19.62 7.12 9.99
CA GLY A 587 19.81 8.56 10.08
C GLY A 587 20.92 9.03 9.15
N ALA A 588 21.84 9.86 9.64
CA ALA A 588 22.98 10.35 8.87
C ALA A 588 24.12 9.31 8.68
N LYS A 589 24.03 8.13 9.33
CA LYS A 589 25.07 7.11 9.28
C LYS A 589 24.81 6.14 8.13
N THR A 590 25.79 5.95 7.25
CA THR A 590 25.79 4.83 6.32
C THR A 590 26.16 3.53 7.05
N LEU A 591 25.31 2.52 6.93
CA LEU A 591 25.52 1.20 7.53
C LEU A 591 26.25 0.25 6.57
N ALA A 592 25.83 0.23 5.31
CA ALA A 592 26.38 -0.64 4.26
C ALA A 592 26.10 -0.06 2.87
N SER A 593 26.88 -0.44 1.86
CA SER A 593 26.60 -0.12 0.46
C SER A 593 27.09 -1.19 -0.50
N ASN A 594 26.48 -1.29 -1.69
CA ASN A 594 26.91 -2.26 -2.70
C ASN A 594 27.99 -1.73 -3.67
N ALA A 595 28.70 -0.66 -3.31
CA ALA A 595 29.74 -0.05 -4.14
C ALA A 595 30.86 -1.04 -4.55
N GLU A 596 31.11 -2.06 -3.71
CA GLU A 596 32.01 -3.17 -4.05
C GLU A 596 31.27 -4.40 -4.55
N SER A 597 30.25 -4.87 -3.82
CA SER A 597 29.35 -5.94 -4.24
C SER A 597 28.10 -6.02 -3.36
N ASN A 598 27.05 -6.65 -3.87
CA ASN A 598 25.86 -6.97 -3.08
C ASN A 598 26.18 -7.88 -1.88
N ALA A 599 27.14 -8.81 -2.03
CA ALA A 599 27.54 -9.72 -0.95
C ALA A 599 28.15 -8.95 0.23
N LYS A 600 29.09 -8.04 -0.05
CA LYS A 600 29.73 -7.20 0.97
C LYS A 600 28.72 -6.32 1.69
N MET A 601 27.79 -5.69 0.96
CA MET A 601 26.72 -4.90 1.57
C MET A 601 25.89 -5.73 2.56
N CYS A 602 25.53 -6.96 2.17
CA CYS A 602 24.75 -7.84 3.04
C CYS A 602 25.56 -8.28 4.27
N ASP A 603 26.84 -8.60 4.11
CA ASP A 603 27.73 -8.98 5.22
C ASP A 603 27.91 -7.82 6.23
N GLU A 604 28.10 -6.59 5.74
CA GLU A 604 28.23 -5.39 6.56
C GLU A 604 26.94 -5.08 7.33
N PHE A 605 25.79 -5.16 6.65
CA PHE A 605 24.50 -4.95 7.29
C PHE A 605 24.23 -6.01 8.37
N GLU A 606 24.44 -7.28 8.06
CA GLU A 606 24.29 -8.38 9.01
C GLU A 606 25.20 -8.20 10.24
N ALA A 607 26.48 -7.88 10.02
CA ALA A 607 27.42 -7.63 11.10
C ALA A 607 26.97 -6.47 11.99
N TYR A 608 26.49 -5.37 11.41
CA TYR A 608 26.00 -4.23 12.17
C TYR A 608 24.78 -4.57 13.03
N ILE A 609 23.80 -5.29 12.47
CA ILE A 609 22.60 -5.70 13.22
C ILE A 609 22.98 -6.64 14.36
N MET A 610 23.86 -7.62 14.11
CA MET A 610 24.31 -8.55 15.14
C MET A 610 25.11 -7.85 16.25
N GLU A 611 26.00 -6.91 15.91
CA GLU A 611 26.79 -6.15 16.90
C GLU A 611 25.90 -5.25 17.76
N THR A 612 24.88 -4.63 17.16
CA THR A 612 24.05 -3.62 17.83
C THR A 612 22.89 -4.23 18.62
N TYR A 613 22.26 -5.29 18.10
CA TYR A 613 21.01 -5.86 18.64
C TYR A 613 21.16 -7.32 19.10
N GLY A 614 22.23 -8.02 18.73
CA GLY A 614 22.52 -9.39 19.17
C GLY A 614 21.72 -10.51 18.49
N ARG A 615 20.90 -10.21 17.46
CA ARG A 615 20.08 -11.17 16.72
C ARG A 615 19.75 -10.69 15.30
#